data_AF-A0A9E5TSE7-F1
#
_entry.id   AF-A0A9E5TSE7-F1
#
_cell.length_a   1.000
_cell.length_b   1.000
_cell.length_c   1.000
_cell.angle_alpha   90.00
_cell.angle_beta   90.00
_cell.angle_gamma   90.00
#
_symmetry.space_group_name_H-M   'P 1'
#
loop_
_entity.id
_entity.type
_entity.pdbx_description
1 polymer ?
#
loop_
_entity_poly.entity_id
_entity_poly.type
_entity_poly.pdbx_seq_one_letter_code
_entity_poly.pdbx_strand_id
1 'polypeptide(L)' 'MAKAQHKEKPENPACRNHSDQEATHRCDNCKKPYCKKCVREQGHDRVFCAECELRVAGFLNLI' A
#
# COMPACT_ATOMS: atom_id res chain seq x y z
N MET A 1 19.31 26.66 20.57
CA MET A 1 19.99 26.22 19.33
C MET A 1 19.06 25.27 18.59
N ALA A 2 19.00 25.38 17.26
CA ALA A 2 17.91 24.92 16.41
C ALA A 2 17.74 23.39 16.32
N LYS A 3 16.50 23.00 15.99
CA LYS A 3 15.97 21.64 15.79
C LYS A 3 16.75 20.87 14.71
N ALA A 4 17.19 19.66 15.02
CA ALA A 4 17.53 18.63 14.03
C ALA A 4 16.66 17.40 14.30
N GLN A 5 15.39 17.49 13.88
CA GLN A 5 14.61 16.28 13.67
C GLN A 5 15.21 15.60 12.44
N HIS A 6 16.12 14.64 12.65
CA HIS A 6 16.45 13.68 11.61
C HIS A 6 15.17 12.90 11.33
N LYS A 7 14.40 13.43 10.37
CA LYS A 7 13.34 12.72 9.67
C LYS A 7 14.06 11.62 8.91
N GLU A 8 14.31 10.50 9.58
CA GLU A 8 14.82 9.28 8.97
C GLU A 8 13.99 9.06 7.72
N LYS A 9 14.62 9.28 6.57
CA LYS A 9 14.04 9.09 5.26
C LYS A 9 13.64 7.62 5.26
N PRO A 10 12.35 7.25 5.26
CA PRO A 10 12.03 5.85 5.12
C PRO A 10 12.67 5.45 3.81
N GLU A 11 13.56 4.45 3.87
CA GLU A 11 13.92 3.60 2.74
C GLU A 11 12.61 3.10 2.14
N ASN A 12 11.98 3.92 1.31
CA ASN A 12 10.64 3.68 0.83
C ASN A 12 10.76 2.41 -0.01
N PRO A 13 10.21 1.27 0.45
CA PRO A 13 10.45 0.01 -0.22
C PRO A 13 9.94 0.15 -1.66
N ALA A 14 10.64 -0.41 -2.65
CA ALA A 14 10.15 -0.38 -4.02
C ALA A 14 8.80 -1.11 -4.09
N CYS A 15 7.91 -0.64 -4.95
CA CYS A 15 6.67 -1.33 -5.22
C CYS A 15 6.98 -2.73 -5.72
N ARG A 16 6.33 -3.74 -5.13
CA ARG A 16 6.57 -5.12 -5.54
C ARG A 16 6.26 -5.41 -7.01
N ASN A 17 5.37 -4.62 -7.63
CA ASN A 17 5.01 -4.77 -9.04
C ASN A 17 5.79 -3.84 -9.98
N HIS A 18 6.42 -2.80 -9.43
CA HIS A 18 7.11 -1.78 -10.21
C HIS A 18 8.40 -1.40 -9.49
N SER A 19 9.52 -1.97 -9.92
CA SER A 19 10.84 -1.68 -9.34
C SER A 19 11.26 -0.20 -9.50
N ASP A 20 10.66 0.51 -10.45
CA ASP A 20 10.88 1.94 -10.72
C ASP A 20 9.98 2.87 -9.89
N GLN A 21 9.00 2.33 -9.15
CA GLN A 21 8.06 3.12 -8.37
C GLN A 21 8.28 2.89 -6.88
N GLU A 22 8.34 3.99 -6.12
CA GLU A 22 8.32 3.93 -4.67
C GLU A 22 6.97 3.41 -4.15
N ALA A 23 7.01 2.50 -3.17
CA ALA A 23 5.80 2.07 -2.49
C ALA A 23 5.35 3.16 -1.51
N THR A 24 4.17 3.70 -1.76
CA THR A 24 3.55 4.70 -0.89
C THR A 24 2.60 4.09 0.12
N HIS A 25 2.17 2.83 -0.08
CA HIS A 25 1.24 2.13 0.79
C HIS A 25 1.65 0.66 1.00
N ARG A 26 1.10 0.05 2.05
CA ARG A 26 1.19 -1.40 2.29
C ARG A 26 -0.21 -1.99 2.17
N CYS A 27 -0.33 -3.14 1.50
CA CYS A 27 -1.59 -3.86 1.43
C CYS A 27 -1.96 -4.39 2.82
N ASP A 28 -3.17 -4.12 3.29
CA ASP A 28 -3.57 -4.51 4.64
C ASP A 28 -3.70 -6.03 4.80
N ASN A 29 -4.03 -6.73 3.71
CA ASN A 29 -4.18 -8.19 3.69
C ASN A 29 -2.83 -8.94 3.67
N CYS A 30 -1.93 -8.57 2.75
CA CYS A 30 -0.67 -9.31 2.54
C CYS A 30 0.57 -8.58 3.08
N LYS A 31 0.40 -7.39 3.68
CA LYS A 31 1.43 -6.51 4.28
C LYS A 31 2.61 -6.16 3.36
N LYS A 32 2.51 -6.47 2.06
CA LYS A 32 3.51 -6.16 1.04
C LYS A 32 3.45 -4.67 0.63
N PRO A 33 4.59 -4.07 0.28
CA PRO A 33 4.67 -2.69 -0.18
C PRO A 33 4.24 -2.56 -1.65
N TYR A 34 3.40 -1.57 -1.94
CA TYR A 34 2.88 -1.29 -3.27
C TYR A 34 2.77 0.22 -3.52
N CYS A 35 2.94 0.66 -4.76
CA CYS A 35 2.72 2.05 -5.16
C CYS A 35 1.22 2.35 -5.27
N LYS A 36 0.87 3.64 -5.30
CA LYS A 36 -0.51 4.15 -5.48
C LYS A 36 -1.24 3.57 -6.71
N LYS A 37 -0.51 3.11 -7.74
CA LYS A 37 -1.09 2.45 -8.93
C LYS A 37 -1.48 0.99 -8.69
N CYS A 38 -0.80 0.29 -7.78
CA CYS A 38 -1.04 -1.13 -7.48
C CYS A 38 -1.92 -1.36 -6.27
N VAL A 39 -2.08 -0.35 -5.42
CA VAL A 39 -3.06 -0.38 -4.35
C VAL A 39 -4.39 0.22 -4.79
N ARG A 40 -5.44 -0.22 -4.11
CA ARG A 40 -6.79 0.27 -4.21
C ARG A 40 -7.30 0.54 -2.80
N GLU A 41 -7.95 1.68 -2.65
CA GLU A 41 -8.52 2.12 -1.39
C GLU A 41 -9.95 1.54 -1.31
N GLN A 42 -10.19 0.65 -0.34
CA GLN A 42 -11.52 0.11 -0.04
C GLN A 42 -12.05 0.77 1.23
N GLY A 43 -13.03 1.66 1.08
CA GLY A 43 -13.62 2.39 2.18
C GLY A 43 -12.70 3.46 2.76
N HIS A 44 -12.96 3.84 4.02
CA HIS A 44 -12.37 5.04 4.62
C HIS A 44 -10.92 4.91 5.13
N ASP A 45 -10.37 3.70 5.23
CA ASP A 45 -9.00 3.51 5.78
C ASP A 45 -8.29 2.22 5.33
N ARG A 46 -8.92 1.36 4.51
CA ARG A 46 -8.30 0.09 4.11
C ARG A 46 -7.69 0.20 2.73
N VAL A 47 -6.42 -0.18 2.63
CA VAL A 47 -5.69 -0.19 1.37
C VAL A 47 -5.33 -1.63 1.03
N PHE A 48 -5.80 -2.13 -0.11
CA PHE A 48 -5.48 -3.48 -0.59
C PHE A 48 -4.72 -3.41 -1.90
N CYS A 49 -3.84 -4.39 -2.17
CA CYS A 49 -3.31 -4.55 -3.52
C CYS A 49 -4.37 -5.18 -4.44
N ALA A 50 -4.27 -4.95 -5.75
CA ALA A 50 -5.23 -5.47 -6.72
C ALA A 50 -5.56 -6.97 -6.56
N GLU A 51 -4.56 -7.81 -6.26
CA GLU A 51 -4.78 -9.25 -6.02
C GLU A 51 -5.62 -9.53 -4.75
N CYS A 52 -5.37 -8.78 -3.68
CA CYS A 52 -6.10 -8.95 -2.42
C CYS A 52 -7.48 -8.29 -2.48
N GLU A 53 -7.60 -7.18 -3.20
CA GLU A 53 -8.89 -6.54 -3.47
C GLU A 53 -9.83 -7.50 -4.18
N LEU A 54 -9.39 -8.18 -5.25
CA LEU A 54 -10.23 -9.14 -5.99
C LEU A 54 -10.76 -10.26 -5.09
N ARG A 55 -9.95 -10.72 -4.13
CA ARG A 55 -10.41 -11.69 -3.13
C ARG A 55 -11.48 -11.09 -2.23
N VAL A 56 -11.24 -9.91 -1.65
CA VAL A 56 -12.18 -9.28 -0.71
C VAL A 56 -13.49 -8.85 -1.41
N ALA A 57 -13.39 -8.26 -2.61
CA ALA A 57 -14.53 -7.81 -3.41
C ALA A 57 -15.35 -8.99 -3.95
N GLY A 58 -14.71 -10.11 -4.30
CA GLY A 58 -15.40 -11.33 -4.71
C GLY A 58 -16.27 -11.95 -3.62
N PHE A 59 -15.89 -11.80 -2.34
CA PHE A 59 -16.71 -12.25 -1.21
C PHE A 59 -17.96 -11.38 -0.98
N LEU A 60 -17.95 -10.11 -1.40
CA LEU A 60 -19.07 -9.19 -1.20
C LEU A 60 -20.18 -9.31 -2.27
N ASN A 61 -19.98 -10.08 -3.34
CA ASN A 61 -20.98 -10.30 -4.40
C ASN A 61 -21.75 -11.62 -4.24
N LEU A 62 -21.63 -12.29 -3.08
CA LEU A 62 -22.27 -13.58 -2.81
C LEU A 62 -23.35 -13.51 -1.70
N ILE A 63 -24.06 -12.38 -1.58
CA ILE A 63 -25.19 -12.20 -0.66
C ILE A 63 -26.38 -11.64 -1.44
#